data_AF-A0A819WA42-F1
#
_entry.id   AF-A0A819WA42-F1
#
_cell.length_a   1.000
_cell.length_b   1.000
_cell.length_c   1.000
_cell.angle_alpha   90.00
_cell.angle_beta   90.00
_cell.angle_gamma   90.00
#
_symmetry.space_group_name_H-M   'P 1'
#
loop_
_entity.id
_entity.type
_entity.pdbx_description
1 polymer ?
#
loop_
_entity_poly.entity_id
_entity_poly.type
_entity_poly.pdbx_seq_one_letter_code
_entity_poly.pdbx_strand_id
1 'polypeptide(L)'
;MTTSHEFWYLQLEGYNLEYRLSLPVDRHRLTNNHRSSSTSVTQFFFDNEISQSFLNYASAQHLTPFQLGLTILYAFLFKLTHGENDLCISCLNANRYRNELANMIGMFVSPLPFRAKTDPHWSFDELVKYVRKKCLSILEHSHYPLQHILANSHINQSNISYLETVFDFITTSSQSDELSLGGTSFKPVSFEQSSEVAKFDFMLTFIYNPILENNRLSFLLTCSYNLFDENTVTNIGRRLEYCLQQVFH
;
A
#
# COMPACT_ATOMS: atom_id res chain seq x y z
N MET A 1 -19.11 21.69 8.22
CA MET A 1 -18.57 20.45 7.63
C MET A 1 -18.04 20.82 6.26
N THR A 2 -16.75 20.61 6.00
CA THR A 2 -16.15 20.80 4.67
C THR A 2 -16.79 19.81 3.71
N THR A 3 -17.13 20.25 2.50
CA THR A 3 -17.67 19.33 1.47
C THR A 3 -16.56 18.38 1.00
N SER A 4 -16.87 17.16 0.56
CA SER A 4 -15.83 16.23 0.08
C SER A 4 -15.01 16.80 -1.08
N HIS A 5 -15.63 17.59 -1.96
CA HIS A 5 -14.93 18.29 -3.04
C HIS A 5 -13.87 19.26 -2.49
N GLU A 6 -14.24 20.10 -1.53
CA GLU A 6 -13.34 21.07 -0.91
C GLU A 6 -12.22 20.39 -0.12
N PHE A 7 -12.53 19.30 0.60
CA PHE A 7 -11.52 18.49 1.28
C PHE A 7 -10.46 17.98 0.30
N TRP A 8 -10.88 17.36 -0.80
CA TRP A 8 -9.95 16.79 -1.78
C TRP A 8 -9.12 17.84 -2.50
N TYR A 9 -9.71 19.01 -2.77
CA TYR A 9 -8.98 20.17 -3.30
C TYR A 9 -7.85 20.57 -2.36
N LEU A 10 -8.15 20.81 -1.07
CA LEU A 10 -7.15 21.20 -0.07
C LEU A 10 -6.12 20.10 0.21
N GLN A 11 -6.55 18.83 0.21
CA GLN A 11 -5.68 17.69 0.49
C GLN A 11 -4.59 17.53 -0.59
N LEU A 12 -4.89 17.85 -1.85
CA LEU A 12 -3.95 17.75 -2.97
C LEU A 12 -3.34 19.09 -3.38
N GLU A 13 -3.72 20.19 -2.73
CA GLU A 13 -3.28 21.54 -3.09
C GLU A 13 -1.74 21.68 -3.05
N GLY A 14 -1.16 22.12 -4.16
CA GLY A 14 0.29 22.29 -4.28
C GLY A 14 1.08 20.98 -4.31
N TYR A 15 0.44 19.81 -4.39
CA TYR A 15 1.14 18.57 -4.73
C TYR A 15 1.28 18.48 -6.25
N ASN A 16 2.48 18.17 -6.73
CA ASN A 16 2.66 17.85 -8.14
C ASN A 16 2.23 16.39 -8.38
N LEU A 17 1.04 16.18 -8.97
CA LEU A 17 0.50 14.84 -9.21
C LEU A 17 1.26 14.07 -10.31
N GLU A 18 2.10 14.76 -11.11
CA GLU A 18 3.04 14.14 -12.05
C GLU A 18 4.40 13.85 -11.39
N TYR A 19 4.60 14.22 -10.13
CA TYR A 19 5.82 13.93 -9.39
C TYR A 19 5.91 12.43 -9.09
N ARG A 20 6.99 11.82 -9.57
CA ARG A 20 7.39 10.46 -9.22
C ARG A 20 8.27 10.52 -8.00
N LEU A 21 7.97 9.67 -7.02
CA LEU A 21 8.85 9.45 -5.89
C LEU A 21 10.23 9.02 -6.40
N SER A 22 11.30 9.59 -5.83
CA SER A 22 12.68 9.28 -6.20
C SER A 22 13.11 7.91 -5.66
N LEU A 23 12.43 6.85 -6.10
CA LEU A 23 12.73 5.47 -5.74
C LEU A 23 14.06 5.03 -6.40
N PRO A 24 14.85 4.14 -5.75
CA PRO A 24 16.08 3.63 -6.32
C PRO A 24 15.77 2.62 -7.44
N VAL A 25 15.46 3.15 -8.63
CA VAL A 25 15.23 2.38 -9.86
C VAL A 25 16.55 2.08 -10.56
N ASP A 26 16.65 0.91 -11.19
CA ASP A 26 17.83 0.48 -11.95
C ASP A 26 17.80 0.97 -13.40
N ARG A 27 16.60 1.31 -13.89
CA ARG A 27 16.37 1.67 -15.30
C ARG A 27 15.48 2.91 -15.39
N HIS A 28 15.79 3.76 -16.38
CA HIS A 28 14.90 4.86 -16.74
C HIS A 28 13.66 4.35 -17.47
N ARG A 29 12.50 4.92 -17.12
CA ARG A 29 11.27 4.69 -17.86
C ARG A 29 11.40 5.25 -19.29
N LEU A 30 11.27 4.39 -20.30
CA LEU A 30 11.39 4.79 -21.70
C LEU A 30 10.22 5.67 -22.17
N THR A 31 9.00 5.39 -21.74
CA THR A 31 7.80 6.22 -21.99
C THR A 31 6.71 5.95 -20.93
N ASN A 32 5.78 6.91 -20.73
CA ASN A 32 4.62 6.72 -19.83
C ASN A 32 3.60 5.69 -20.35
N ASN A 33 3.60 5.38 -21.65
CA ASN A 33 2.59 4.51 -22.28
C ASN A 33 2.95 3.02 -22.29
N HIS A 34 4.20 2.65 -22.00
CA HIS A 34 4.62 1.25 -21.96
C HIS A 34 4.62 0.75 -20.51
N ARG A 35 3.51 0.14 -20.08
CA ARG A 35 3.46 -0.63 -18.83
C ARG A 35 4.22 -1.94 -19.00
N SER A 36 4.93 -2.36 -17.96
CA SER A 36 5.75 -3.56 -18.02
C SER A 36 4.89 -4.81 -18.16
N SER A 37 5.25 -5.67 -19.09
CA SER A 37 4.62 -6.98 -19.24
C SER A 37 5.00 -7.95 -18.12
N SER A 38 6.01 -7.62 -17.30
CA SER A 38 6.54 -8.50 -16.25
C SER A 38 6.67 -7.76 -14.90
N THR A 39 6.44 -8.51 -13.82
CA THR A 39 6.59 -8.09 -12.43
C THR A 39 7.72 -8.88 -11.78
N SER A 40 8.46 -8.22 -10.88
CA SER A 40 9.30 -8.88 -9.89
C SER A 40 8.54 -8.86 -8.57
N VAL A 41 8.39 -10.03 -7.97
CA VAL A 41 7.65 -10.21 -6.71
C VAL A 41 8.58 -10.86 -5.70
N THR A 42 8.73 -10.24 -4.53
CA THR A 42 9.50 -10.80 -3.43
C THR A 42 8.69 -10.75 -2.15
N GLN A 43 8.50 -11.91 -1.52
CA GLN A 43 7.79 -12.02 -0.25
C GLN A 43 8.79 -12.16 0.89
N PHE A 44 8.49 -11.45 1.99
CA PHE A 44 9.27 -11.47 3.21
C PHE A 44 8.36 -11.82 4.38
N PHE A 45 8.87 -12.64 5.29
CA PHE A 45 8.13 -13.10 6.44
C PHE A 45 8.76 -12.51 7.69
N PHE A 46 7.93 -11.95 8.57
CA PHE A 46 8.40 -11.51 9.87
C PHE A 46 8.47 -12.68 10.83
N ASP A 47 9.43 -12.60 11.74
CA ASP A 47 9.45 -13.46 12.92
C ASP A 47 8.23 -13.20 13.81
N ASN A 48 7.95 -14.17 14.67
CA ASN A 48 6.80 -14.11 15.57
C ASN A 48 6.86 -12.89 16.50
N GLU A 49 8.05 -12.57 17.04
CA GLU A 49 8.23 -11.45 17.96
C GLU A 49 7.85 -10.11 17.30
N ILE A 50 8.31 -9.85 16.07
CA ILE A 50 7.99 -8.62 15.33
C ILE A 50 6.49 -8.58 15.00
N SER A 51 5.92 -9.71 14.57
CA SER A 51 4.48 -9.80 14.26
C SER A 51 3.62 -9.45 15.48
N GLN A 52 3.98 -9.99 16.65
CA GLN A 52 3.28 -9.69 17.91
C GLN A 52 3.49 -8.24 18.35
N SER A 53 4.73 -7.74 18.32
CA SER A 53 5.04 -6.36 18.69
C SER A 53 4.30 -5.35 17.81
N PHE A 54 4.22 -5.60 16.51
CA PHE A 54 3.44 -4.79 15.57
C PHE A 54 1.96 -4.73 15.96
N LEU A 55 1.33 -5.88 16.22
CA LEU A 55 -0.09 -5.96 16.58
C LEU A 55 -0.37 -5.37 17.96
N ASN A 56 0.53 -5.61 18.92
CA ASN A 56 0.44 -5.06 20.27
C ASN A 56 0.57 -3.54 20.26
N TYR A 57 1.51 -3.00 19.48
CA TYR A 57 1.67 -1.56 19.31
C TYR A 57 0.43 -0.94 18.65
N ALA A 58 -0.09 -1.56 17.58
CA ALA A 58 -1.32 -1.11 16.94
C ALA A 58 -2.48 -1.04 17.94
N SER A 59 -2.67 -2.10 18.73
CA SER A 59 -3.69 -2.18 19.77
C SER A 59 -3.51 -1.11 20.86
N ALA A 60 -2.30 -0.97 21.40
CA ALA A 60 -1.97 -0.03 22.46
C ALA A 60 -2.18 1.44 22.05
N GLN A 61 -1.93 1.76 20.78
CA GLN A 61 -2.13 3.11 20.23
C GLN A 61 -3.53 3.33 19.62
N HIS A 62 -4.43 2.35 19.74
CA HIS A 62 -5.77 2.36 19.14
C HIS A 62 -5.74 2.64 17.63
N LEU A 63 -4.87 1.92 16.92
CA LEU A 63 -4.67 1.97 15.48
C LEU A 63 -5.17 0.68 14.83
N THR A 64 -5.57 0.79 13.56
CA THR A 64 -5.69 -0.41 12.72
C THR A 64 -4.30 -0.84 12.23
N PRO A 65 -4.08 -2.15 11.97
CA PRO A 65 -2.87 -2.65 11.33
C PRO A 65 -2.53 -1.91 10.02
N PHE A 66 -3.54 -1.54 9.24
CA PHE A 66 -3.38 -0.72 8.04
C PHE A 66 -2.75 0.65 8.34
N GLN A 67 -3.23 1.37 9.36
CA GLN A 67 -2.70 2.69 9.72
C GLN A 67 -1.24 2.62 10.18
N LEU A 68 -0.88 1.57 10.94
CA LEU A 68 0.49 1.35 11.38
C LEU A 68 1.39 0.99 10.19
N GLY A 69 0.96 0.06 9.33
CA GLY A 69 1.70 -0.32 8.12
C GLY A 69 1.92 0.87 7.18
N LEU A 70 0.91 1.73 6.99
CA LEU A 70 1.04 2.96 6.20
C LEU A 70 2.03 3.95 6.85
N THR A 71 2.03 4.06 8.17
CA THR A 71 2.99 4.90 8.90
C THR A 71 4.43 4.43 8.67
N ILE A 72 4.65 3.13 8.76
CA ILE A 72 5.96 2.52 8.47
C ILE A 72 6.35 2.76 7.03
N LEU A 73 5.42 2.65 6.08
CA LEU A 73 5.70 2.95 4.68
C LEU A 73 6.12 4.41 4.48
N TYR A 74 5.48 5.39 5.12
CA TYR A 74 5.93 6.79 5.03
C TYR A 74 7.32 7.00 5.62
N ALA A 75 7.62 6.42 6.78
CA ALA A 75 8.94 6.49 7.39
C ALA A 75 10.00 5.82 6.49
N PHE A 76 9.66 4.68 5.91
CA PHE A 76 10.51 3.93 5.00
C PHE A 76 10.77 4.70 3.70
N LEU A 77 9.72 5.23 3.06
CA LEU A 77 9.84 6.02 1.83
C LEU A 77 10.65 7.28 2.06
N PHE A 78 10.44 7.99 3.17
CA PHE A 78 11.27 9.16 3.54
C PHE A 78 12.77 8.80 3.54
N LYS A 79 13.15 7.65 4.09
CA LYS A 79 14.55 7.18 4.06
C LYS A 79 14.98 6.73 2.66
N LEU A 80 14.09 6.08 1.92
CA LEU A 80 14.37 5.51 0.61
C LEU A 80 14.55 6.58 -0.47
N THR A 81 13.81 7.69 -0.38
CA THR A 81 13.85 8.81 -1.33
C THR A 81 14.77 9.95 -0.87
N HIS A 82 15.71 9.66 0.03
CA HIS A 82 16.70 10.63 0.50
C HIS A 82 16.13 11.87 1.19
N GLY A 83 15.02 11.72 1.92
CA GLY A 83 14.44 12.76 2.76
C GLY A 83 13.27 13.51 2.14
N GLU A 84 12.63 13.00 1.08
CA GLU A 84 11.37 13.58 0.60
C GLU A 84 10.31 13.47 1.69
N ASN A 85 9.70 14.61 2.02
CA ASN A 85 8.76 14.73 3.11
C ASN A 85 7.32 15.05 2.66
N ASP A 86 7.07 15.36 1.38
CA ASP A 86 5.73 15.47 0.81
C ASP A 86 5.47 14.24 -0.07
N LEU A 87 4.86 13.21 0.51
CA LEU A 87 4.68 11.90 -0.10
C LEU A 87 3.21 11.65 -0.41
N CYS A 88 2.88 11.23 -1.64
CA CYS A 88 1.53 10.78 -2.00
C CYS A 88 1.56 9.31 -2.46
N ILE A 89 0.79 8.47 -1.80
CA ILE A 89 0.74 7.02 -2.03
C ILE A 89 -0.71 6.63 -2.35
N SER A 90 -0.92 5.70 -3.27
CA SER A 90 -2.23 5.14 -3.52
C SER A 90 -2.56 4.04 -2.53
N CYS A 91 -3.65 4.17 -1.78
CA CYS A 91 -4.17 3.07 -0.97
C CYS A 91 -5.41 2.48 -1.64
N LEU A 92 -5.51 1.15 -1.69
CA LEU A 92 -6.67 0.48 -2.28
C LEU A 92 -7.84 0.51 -1.30
N ASN A 93 -8.98 1.02 -1.76
CA ASN A 93 -10.20 1.06 -0.98
C ASN A 93 -11.28 0.20 -1.62
N ALA A 94 -11.86 -0.72 -0.85
CA ALA A 94 -12.88 -1.65 -1.31
C ALA A 94 -14.20 -0.97 -1.75
N ASN A 95 -14.48 0.24 -1.24
CA ASN A 95 -15.73 0.99 -1.46
C ASN A 95 -17.04 0.23 -1.19
N ARG A 96 -17.01 -0.76 -0.29
CA ARG A 96 -18.18 -1.55 0.12
C ARG A 96 -18.77 -1.05 1.44
N TYR A 97 -19.10 0.23 1.50
CA TYR A 97 -19.54 0.86 2.76
C TYR A 97 -20.97 0.53 3.17
N ARG A 98 -21.80 0.09 2.22
CA ARG A 98 -23.19 -0.34 2.48
C ARG A 98 -23.24 -1.85 2.54
N ASN A 99 -23.99 -2.38 3.50
CA ASN A 99 -24.17 -3.81 3.66
C ASN A 99 -24.70 -4.49 2.38
N GLU A 100 -25.52 -3.80 1.58
CA GLU A 100 -26.02 -4.34 0.32
C GLU A 100 -24.88 -4.64 -0.68
N LEU A 101 -23.78 -3.90 -0.61
CA LEU A 101 -22.62 -4.04 -1.51
C LEU A 101 -21.65 -5.13 -1.06
N ALA A 102 -21.75 -5.61 0.18
CA ALA A 102 -20.77 -6.51 0.79
C ALA A 102 -20.58 -7.80 -0.02
N ASN A 103 -21.67 -8.34 -0.57
CA ASN A 103 -21.69 -9.60 -1.33
C ASN A 103 -21.91 -9.41 -2.83
N MET A 104 -21.90 -8.16 -3.32
CA MET A 104 -22.09 -7.90 -4.75
C MET A 104 -20.82 -8.19 -5.55
N ILE A 105 -21.02 -8.84 -6.71
CA ILE A 105 -19.98 -9.04 -7.72
C ILE A 105 -19.94 -7.78 -8.59
N GLY A 106 -18.77 -7.13 -8.65
CA GLY A 106 -18.57 -5.91 -9.43
C GLY A 106 -17.24 -5.22 -9.13
N MET A 107 -16.87 -4.24 -9.95
CA MET A 107 -15.67 -3.42 -9.76
C MET A 107 -15.96 -2.26 -8.80
N PHE A 108 -15.61 -2.44 -7.53
CA PHE A 108 -15.77 -1.42 -6.48
C PHE A 108 -14.45 -0.82 -6.02
N VAL A 109 -13.35 -1.58 -6.12
CA VAL A 109 -12.04 -1.14 -5.64
C VAL A 109 -11.61 0.12 -6.38
N SER A 110 -11.24 1.16 -5.62
CA SER A 110 -10.70 2.41 -6.17
C SER A 110 -9.45 2.83 -5.41
N PRO A 111 -8.36 3.21 -6.10
CA PRO A 111 -7.20 3.77 -5.45
C PRO A 111 -7.49 5.19 -4.98
N LEU A 112 -7.14 5.51 -3.72
CA LEU A 112 -7.28 6.84 -3.15
C LEU A 112 -5.89 7.46 -2.89
N PRO A 113 -5.71 8.76 -3.16
CA PRO A 113 -4.45 9.44 -2.84
C PRO A 113 -4.34 9.71 -1.34
N PHE A 114 -3.36 9.08 -0.70
CA PHE A 114 -2.94 9.37 0.66
C PHE A 114 -1.68 10.24 0.59
N ARG A 115 -1.90 11.56 0.56
CA ARG A 115 -0.83 12.55 0.70
C ARG A 115 -0.54 12.87 2.17
N ALA A 116 0.73 12.77 2.54
CA ALA A 116 1.24 13.12 3.85
C ALA A 116 2.49 13.99 3.70
N LYS A 117 2.42 15.20 4.27
CA LYS A 117 3.60 16.02 4.56
C LYS A 117 4.16 15.62 5.92
N THR A 118 5.25 14.87 5.95
CA THR A 118 5.93 14.41 7.17
C THR A 118 6.94 15.46 7.64
N ASP A 119 7.26 15.46 8.92
CA ASP A 119 8.32 16.28 9.49
C ASP A 119 9.49 15.37 9.89
N PRO A 120 10.73 15.63 9.43
CA PRO A 120 11.89 14.83 9.80
C PRO A 120 12.23 14.89 11.31
N HIS A 121 11.70 15.86 12.05
CA HIS A 121 11.93 16.00 13.48
C HIS A 121 10.89 15.27 14.35
N TRP A 122 9.83 14.71 13.75
CA TRP A 122 8.86 13.93 14.50
C TRP A 122 9.45 12.62 15.02
N SER A 123 9.13 12.32 16.28
CA SER A 123 9.20 10.95 16.78
C SER A 123 8.26 10.04 15.99
N PHE A 124 8.52 8.73 16.04
CA PHE A 124 7.66 7.74 15.41
C PHE A 124 6.21 7.85 15.92
N ASP A 125 6.03 8.07 17.23
CA ASP A 125 4.70 8.26 17.83
C ASP A 125 3.96 9.50 17.32
N GLU A 126 4.68 10.59 17.05
CA GLU A 126 4.10 11.79 16.43
C GLU A 126 3.67 11.53 14.98
N LEU A 127 4.50 10.82 14.21
CA LEU A 127 4.16 10.41 12.85
C LEU A 127 2.92 9.50 12.86
N VAL A 128 2.85 8.54 13.78
CA VAL A 128 1.68 7.66 13.98
C VAL A 128 0.40 8.47 14.25
N LYS A 129 0.46 9.44 15.17
CA LYS A 129 -0.69 10.31 15.48
C LYS A 129 -1.11 11.14 14.26
N TYR A 130 -0.16 11.61 13.48
CA TYR A 130 -0.41 12.37 12.26
C TYR A 130 -1.08 11.51 11.18
N VAL A 131 -0.50 10.34 10.87
CA VAL A 131 -1.03 9.42 9.85
C VAL A 131 -2.41 8.91 10.25
N ARG A 132 -2.65 8.60 11.54
CA ARG A 132 -3.98 8.23 12.04
C ARG A 132 -5.03 9.30 11.72
N LYS A 133 -4.74 10.57 12.05
CA LYS A 133 -5.66 11.69 11.78
C LYS A 133 -5.91 11.84 10.27
N LYS A 134 -4.85 11.77 9.46
CA LYS A 134 -4.95 11.86 8.00
C LYS A 134 -5.78 10.73 7.40
N CYS A 135 -5.55 9.49 7.82
CA CYS A 135 -6.33 8.34 7.37
C CYS A 135 -7.82 8.51 7.67
N LEU A 136 -8.18 8.95 8.87
CA LEU A 136 -9.58 9.17 9.24
C LEU A 136 -10.23 10.23 8.35
N SER A 137 -9.59 11.39 8.17
CA SER A 137 -10.14 12.44 7.30
C SER A 137 -10.27 11.98 5.84
N ILE A 138 -9.32 11.20 5.32
CA ILE A 138 -9.42 10.66 3.96
C ILE A 138 -10.59 9.68 3.84
N LEU A 139 -10.78 8.80 4.83
CA LEU A 139 -11.86 7.81 4.85
C LEU A 139 -13.25 8.45 5.05
N GLU A 140 -13.35 9.61 5.70
CA GLU A 140 -14.61 10.36 5.78
C GLU A 140 -15.06 10.88 4.40
N HIS A 141 -14.12 11.13 3.49
CA HIS A 141 -14.38 11.68 2.16
C HIS A 141 -14.12 10.68 1.02
N SER A 142 -13.88 9.40 1.34
CA SER A 142 -13.49 8.35 0.39
C SER A 142 -14.60 7.92 -0.58
N HIS A 143 -15.84 8.31 -0.31
CA HIS A 143 -16.98 8.12 -1.21
C HIS A 143 -16.93 9.02 -2.44
N TYR A 144 -16.13 10.07 -2.41
CA TYR A 144 -16.02 11.01 -3.52
C TYR A 144 -15.29 10.34 -4.69
N PRO A 145 -15.88 10.25 -5.89
CA PRO A 145 -15.28 9.48 -6.98
C PRO A 145 -13.91 10.02 -7.39
N LEU A 146 -12.94 9.11 -7.59
CA LEU A 146 -11.58 9.44 -8.02
C LEU A 146 -11.55 10.34 -9.26
N GLN A 147 -12.43 10.09 -10.23
CA GLN A 147 -12.53 10.91 -11.45
C GLN A 147 -12.79 12.39 -11.14
N HIS A 148 -13.58 12.67 -10.09
CA HIS A 148 -13.84 14.04 -9.66
C HIS A 148 -12.69 14.63 -8.82
N ILE A 149 -12.02 13.81 -7.99
CA ILE A 149 -10.77 14.23 -7.31
C ILE A 149 -9.76 14.74 -8.33
N LEU A 150 -9.65 14.05 -9.47
CA LEU A 150 -8.68 14.34 -10.52
C LEU A 150 -9.14 15.41 -11.51
N ALA A 151 -10.45 15.66 -11.65
CA ALA A 151 -10.98 16.59 -12.65
C ALA A 151 -10.41 18.02 -12.54
N ASN A 152 -10.09 18.45 -11.31
CA ASN A 152 -9.56 19.79 -11.04
C ASN A 152 -8.04 19.91 -11.27
N SER A 153 -7.35 18.79 -11.52
CA SER A 153 -5.88 18.79 -11.61
C SER A 153 -5.33 19.22 -12.97
N HIS A 154 -6.16 19.37 -14.01
CA HIS A 154 -5.76 19.60 -15.41
C HIS A 154 -4.76 18.57 -15.98
N ILE A 155 -4.50 17.48 -15.27
CA ILE A 155 -3.52 16.45 -15.62
C ILE A 155 -4.25 15.29 -16.33
N ASN A 156 -3.65 14.81 -17.41
CA ASN A 156 -4.11 13.58 -18.05
C ASN A 156 -4.01 12.42 -17.05
N GLN A 157 -5.08 11.65 -16.89
CA GLN A 157 -5.12 10.53 -15.92
C GLN A 157 -3.99 9.51 -16.14
N SER A 158 -3.46 9.40 -17.36
CA SER A 158 -2.32 8.56 -17.73
C SER A 158 -0.96 9.04 -17.18
N ASN A 159 -0.87 10.26 -16.66
CA ASN A 159 0.37 10.89 -16.16
C ASN A 159 0.43 10.98 -14.62
N ILE A 160 -0.60 10.50 -13.92
CA ILE A 160 -0.68 10.60 -12.47
C ILE A 160 0.25 9.57 -11.85
N SER A 161 1.35 10.06 -11.31
CA SER A 161 2.48 9.25 -10.85
C SER A 161 2.26 8.62 -9.47
N TYR A 162 1.45 9.23 -8.60
CA TYR A 162 1.13 8.62 -7.30
C TYR A 162 0.31 7.32 -7.45
N LEU A 163 -0.37 7.11 -8.59
CA LEU A 163 -1.03 5.85 -8.91
C LEU A 163 -0.02 4.71 -9.12
N GLU A 164 1.26 5.01 -9.32
CA GLU A 164 2.32 4.03 -9.56
C GLU A 164 2.94 3.46 -8.26
N THR A 165 2.74 4.13 -7.12
CA THR A 165 3.16 3.66 -5.78
C THR A 165 1.94 3.30 -4.94
N VAL A 166 1.77 2.01 -4.65
CA VAL A 166 0.57 1.46 -4.00
C VAL A 166 0.90 0.83 -2.66
N PHE A 167 0.02 1.06 -1.69
CA PHE A 167 -0.03 0.36 -0.43
C PHE A 167 -1.34 -0.41 -0.28
N ASP A 168 -1.25 -1.65 0.17
CA ASP A 168 -2.40 -2.46 0.53
C ASP A 168 -2.15 -3.25 1.82
N PHE A 169 -3.23 -3.57 2.53
CA PHE A 169 -3.20 -4.42 3.71
C PHE A 169 -4.32 -5.46 3.59
N ILE A 170 -3.92 -6.71 3.49
CA ILE A 170 -4.82 -7.84 3.31
C ILE A 170 -4.81 -8.68 4.58
N THR A 171 -6.00 -8.94 5.12
CA THR A 171 -6.18 -9.96 6.15
C THR A 171 -6.68 -11.23 5.48
N THR A 172 -5.90 -12.31 5.55
CA THR A 172 -6.25 -13.62 5.00
C THR A 172 -6.72 -14.54 6.11
N SER A 173 -7.77 -15.32 5.87
CA SER A 173 -8.38 -16.20 6.86
C SER A 173 -8.44 -17.66 6.38
N SER A 174 -7.61 -18.04 5.40
CA SER A 174 -7.51 -19.43 4.95
C SER A 174 -6.33 -20.12 5.62
N GLN A 175 -6.60 -21.29 6.20
CA GLN A 175 -5.61 -22.21 6.77
C GLN A 175 -5.08 -23.17 5.69
N SER A 176 -5.93 -23.46 4.71
CA SER A 176 -5.65 -24.14 3.46
C SER A 176 -6.55 -23.53 2.38
N ASP A 177 -6.03 -23.41 1.16
CA ASP A 177 -6.86 -23.11 -0.01
C ASP A 177 -7.60 -24.37 -0.51
N GLU A 178 -7.73 -25.38 0.36
CA GLU A 178 -8.32 -26.67 0.05
C GLU A 178 -9.84 -26.58 0.18
N LEU A 179 -10.51 -26.57 -0.97
CA LEU A 179 -11.97 -26.48 -1.02
C LEU A 179 -12.55 -27.89 -1.01
N SER A 180 -13.39 -28.21 -0.04
CA SER A 180 -14.07 -29.51 0.02
C SER A 180 -15.50 -29.39 -0.48
N LEU A 181 -15.88 -30.20 -1.48
CA LEU A 181 -17.24 -30.25 -2.01
C LEU A 181 -17.66 -31.71 -2.24
N GLY A 182 -18.71 -32.15 -1.55
CA GLY A 182 -19.31 -33.48 -1.79
C GLY A 182 -18.37 -34.68 -1.57
N GLY A 183 -17.45 -34.59 -0.61
CA GLY A 183 -16.45 -35.65 -0.35
C GLY A 183 -15.21 -35.60 -1.24
N THR A 184 -15.15 -34.65 -2.18
CA THR A 184 -13.98 -34.38 -3.02
C THR A 184 -13.23 -33.17 -2.46
N SER A 185 -11.90 -33.26 -2.41
CA SER A 185 -11.03 -32.15 -2.08
C SER A 185 -10.41 -31.55 -3.35
N PHE A 186 -10.48 -30.22 -3.45
CA PHE A 186 -9.81 -29.43 -4.47
C PHE A 186 -8.63 -28.72 -3.82
N LYS A 187 -7.42 -28.95 -4.35
CA LYS A 187 -6.22 -28.17 -3.98
C LYS A 187 -5.87 -27.24 -5.13
N PRO A 188 -5.49 -25.98 -4.86
CA PRO A 188 -4.98 -25.13 -5.92
C PRO A 188 -3.69 -25.74 -6.43
N VAL A 189 -3.58 -25.83 -7.75
CA VAL A 189 -2.32 -26.11 -8.41
C VAL A 189 -1.75 -24.75 -8.79
N SER A 190 -0.64 -24.37 -8.16
CA SER A 190 0.12 -23.19 -8.56
C SER A 190 0.64 -23.42 -9.97
N PHE A 191 0.06 -22.74 -10.95
CA PHE A 191 0.75 -22.53 -12.21
C PHE A 191 1.75 -21.41 -11.96
N GLU A 192 3.01 -21.62 -12.34
CA GLU A 192 3.96 -20.53 -12.55
C GLU A 192 3.39 -19.66 -13.66
N GLN A 193 2.50 -18.73 -13.32
CA GLN A 193 1.93 -17.81 -14.28
C GLN A 193 3.07 -16.94 -14.77
N SER A 194 3.45 -17.19 -16.01
CA SER A 194 4.35 -16.34 -16.77
C SER A 194 3.73 -14.94 -16.83
N SER A 195 4.39 -14.00 -16.16
CA SER A 195 4.21 -12.55 -16.30
C SER A 195 2.81 -12.04 -15.90
N GLU A 196 2.59 -11.83 -14.60
CA GLU A 196 1.61 -10.83 -14.18
C GLU A 196 2.06 -9.48 -14.73
N VAL A 197 1.23 -8.86 -15.58
CA VAL A 197 1.46 -7.50 -16.08
C VAL A 197 1.59 -6.57 -14.88
N ALA A 198 2.68 -5.80 -14.81
CA ALA A 198 2.89 -4.84 -13.74
C ALA A 198 1.83 -3.75 -13.84
N LYS A 199 0.89 -3.77 -12.89
CA LYS A 199 -0.16 -2.75 -12.78
C LYS A 199 0.38 -1.45 -12.18
N PHE A 200 1.45 -1.56 -11.39
CA PHE A 200 2.08 -0.50 -10.60
C PHE A 200 3.61 -0.62 -10.69
N ASP A 201 4.31 0.47 -10.43
CA ASP A 201 5.78 0.45 -10.40
C ASP A 201 6.31 -0.15 -9.12
N PHE A 202 5.64 0.20 -8.03
CA PHE A 202 5.97 -0.20 -6.68
C PHE A 202 4.68 -0.46 -5.91
N MET A 203 4.48 -1.69 -5.43
CA MET A 203 3.35 -2.04 -4.59
C MET A 203 3.87 -2.79 -3.36
N LEU A 204 3.56 -2.24 -2.19
CA LEU A 204 3.81 -2.89 -0.92
C LEU A 204 2.48 -3.40 -0.36
N THR A 205 2.38 -4.72 -0.16
CA THR A 205 1.19 -5.34 0.43
C THR A 205 1.56 -6.01 1.74
N PHE A 206 0.99 -5.57 2.85
CA PHE A 206 1.07 -6.35 4.09
C PHE A 206 0.00 -7.44 4.07
N ILE A 207 0.40 -8.64 4.48
CA ILE A 207 -0.47 -9.80 4.58
C ILE A 207 -0.46 -10.27 6.03
N TYR A 208 -1.63 -10.19 6.66
CA TYR A 208 -1.85 -10.67 8.02
C TYR A 208 -2.73 -11.91 7.99
N ASN A 209 -2.25 -13.01 8.57
CA ASN A 209 -3.04 -14.22 8.76
C ASN A 209 -3.23 -14.50 10.26
N PRO A 210 -4.44 -14.30 10.82
CA PRO A 210 -4.72 -14.52 12.24
C PRO A 210 -4.91 -16.01 12.59
N ILE A 211 -5.00 -16.91 11.59
CA ILE A 211 -5.34 -18.33 11.80
C ILE A 211 -4.11 -19.23 11.75
N LEU A 212 -3.08 -18.84 11.00
CA LEU A 212 -1.79 -19.53 11.05
C LEU A 212 -1.18 -19.41 12.45
N GLU A 213 -0.50 -20.46 12.91
CA GLU A 213 0.23 -20.44 14.18
C GLU A 213 1.06 -19.16 14.24
N ASN A 214 0.85 -18.38 15.31
CA ASN A 214 1.56 -17.13 15.64
C ASN A 214 1.12 -15.82 14.96
N ASN A 215 -0.12 -15.68 14.46
CA ASN A 215 -0.61 -14.38 13.95
C ASN A 215 0.33 -13.78 12.88
N ARG A 216 0.77 -14.63 11.93
CA ARG A 216 1.90 -14.31 11.07
C ARG A 216 1.63 -13.07 10.22
N LEU A 217 2.51 -12.09 10.35
CA LEU A 217 2.58 -10.94 9.47
C LEU A 217 3.67 -11.18 8.42
N SER A 218 3.40 -10.79 7.19
CA SER A 218 4.37 -10.81 6.09
C SER A 218 4.12 -9.61 5.19
N PHE A 219 5.04 -9.35 4.26
CA PHE A 219 4.79 -8.38 3.20
C PHE A 219 5.25 -8.89 1.85
N LEU A 220 4.57 -8.43 0.83
CA LEU A 220 4.87 -8.65 -0.57
C LEU A 220 5.32 -7.34 -1.19
N LEU A 221 6.49 -7.37 -1.82
CA LEU A 221 6.98 -6.28 -2.65
C LEU A 221 6.82 -6.66 -4.12
N THR A 222 5.93 -5.97 -4.82
CA THR A 222 5.65 -6.17 -6.24
C THR A 222 6.12 -4.95 -7.00
N CYS A 223 7.12 -5.13 -7.86
CA CYS A 223 7.73 -4.06 -8.63
C CYS A 223 7.68 -4.34 -10.14
N SER A 224 7.70 -3.27 -10.92
CA SER A 224 7.84 -3.37 -12.38
C SER A 224 9.25 -3.83 -12.76
N TYR A 225 9.37 -4.95 -13.49
CA TYR A 225 10.67 -5.48 -13.93
C TYR A 225 11.43 -4.53 -14.86
N ASN A 226 10.72 -3.69 -15.63
CA ASN A 226 11.39 -2.70 -16.48
C ASN A 226 12.02 -1.54 -15.71
N LEU A 227 11.77 -1.42 -14.39
CA LEU A 227 12.34 -0.39 -13.53
C LEU A 227 13.29 -0.95 -12.48
N PHE A 228 12.99 -2.13 -11.96
CA PHE A 228 13.71 -2.74 -10.85
C PHE A 228 14.25 -4.13 -11.22
N ASP A 229 15.51 -4.36 -10.90
CA ASP A 229 16.13 -5.67 -10.85
C ASP A 229 15.77 -6.41 -9.57
N GLU A 230 15.75 -7.74 -9.63
CA GLU A 230 15.45 -8.60 -8.48
C GLU A 230 16.34 -8.30 -7.26
N ASN A 231 17.62 -8.00 -7.50
CA ASN A 231 18.56 -7.61 -6.46
C ASN A 231 18.14 -6.31 -5.75
N THR A 232 17.66 -5.33 -6.51
CA THR A 232 17.21 -4.04 -5.98
C THR A 232 15.92 -4.21 -5.20
N VAL A 233 14.94 -4.96 -5.72
CA VAL A 233 13.71 -5.31 -4.99
C VAL A 233 14.04 -6.04 -3.68
N THR A 234 14.95 -7.02 -3.73
CA THR A 234 15.38 -7.77 -2.54
C THR A 234 16.05 -6.86 -1.51
N ASN A 235 16.91 -5.94 -1.94
CA ASN A 235 17.58 -4.99 -1.05
C ASN A 235 16.61 -3.98 -0.43
N ILE A 236 15.61 -3.50 -1.18
CA ILE A 236 14.53 -2.67 -0.65
C ILE A 236 13.75 -3.44 0.42
N GLY A 237 13.36 -4.68 0.14
CA GLY A 237 12.64 -5.53 1.09
C GLY A 237 13.41 -5.77 2.38
N ARG A 238 14.71 -6.12 2.29
CA ARG A 238 15.59 -6.24 3.49
C ARG A 238 15.66 -4.94 4.28
N ARG A 239 15.75 -3.78 3.62
CA ARG A 239 15.76 -2.48 4.31
C ARG A 239 14.45 -2.21 5.06
N LEU A 240 13.31 -2.62 4.49
CA LEU A 240 12.02 -2.49 5.16
C LEU A 240 11.93 -3.42 6.39
N GLU A 241 12.42 -4.66 6.25
CA GLU A 241 12.53 -5.60 7.37
C GLU A 241 13.40 -5.04 8.50
N TYR A 242 14.57 -4.49 8.20
CA TYR A 242 15.42 -3.81 9.18
C TYR A 242 14.73 -2.58 9.81
N CYS A 243 13.99 -1.80 9.01
CA CYS A 243 13.23 -0.65 9.52
C CYS A 243 12.19 -1.10 10.56
N LEU A 244 11.51 -2.21 10.31
CA LEU A 244 10.54 -2.79 11.25
C LEU A 244 11.20 -3.32 12.51
N GLN A 245 12.35 -4.00 12.37
CA GLN A 245 13.14 -4.42 13.53
C GLN A 245 13.51 -3.22 14.40
N GLN A 246 13.96 -2.10 13.83
CA GLN A 246 14.32 -0.91 14.62
C GLN A 246 13.15 -0.23 15.33
N VAL A 247 11.92 -0.41 14.85
CA VAL A 247 10.72 0.16 15.46
C VAL A 247 10.21 -0.73 16.60
N PHE A 248 10.41 -2.05 16.51
CA PHE A 248 9.82 -3.04 17.42
C PHE A 248 10.81 -3.85 18.27
N HIS A 249 12.12 -3.68 18.08
CA HIS A 249 13.19 -4.09 19.02
C HIS A 249 13.71 -2.90 19.80
#